data_AF-A0A0N1EPD3-F1
#
_entry.id   AF-A0A0N1EPD3-F1
#
_cell.length_a   1.000
_cell.length_b   1.000
_cell.length_c   1.000
_cell.angle_alpha   90.00
_cell.angle_beta   90.00
_cell.angle_gamma   90.00
#
_symmetry.space_group_name_H-M   'P 1'
#
loop_
_entity.id
_entity.type
_entity.pdbx_description
1 polymer ?
#
loop_
_entity_poly.entity_id
_entity_poly.type
_entity_poly.pdbx_seq_one_letter_code
_entity_poly.pdbx_strand_id
1 'polypeptide(L)'
;MSRSERSEDDIAAAAAVSLEEIPVIDFAPFLSGDPEARRTVASEIARACEEIGFFYLTGHGVPQAVIDAIFAGAADFFARPAAERARAHATPEWYRGYIPMPERQPLSRNTRMFEQYRLQHEWPADPGDMEHARIFDQANRWPEGMAAFREAGEDYLSAMLGLGRELLRAFALGLGLEESRFDDWFSQPPSQLSLNYYPVLPDSADTDVSNMISHTDEGPFTILAQGAIGGLEVKRRDGAWIQAPPIPGAFTINVGDMMMWWSNGRFISNYHRVRNRTDVERFSVPYFANPDRTVTVAPLPELLGEGPRYAPVRVADHLARFYSQLSKNPHEAYN
;
A
#
# COMPACT_ATOMS: atom_id res chain seq x y z
N MET A 1 9.44 10.04 15.46
CA MET A 1 10.80 10.34 14.98
C MET A 1 10.65 11.04 13.64
N SER A 2 11.33 12.16 13.43
CA SER A 2 11.32 12.91 12.16
C SER A 2 11.81 11.98 11.04
N ARG A 3 11.10 11.89 9.91
CA ARG A 3 11.48 11.10 8.72
C ARG A 3 12.79 11.58 8.06
N SER A 4 13.43 12.62 8.60
CA SER A 4 14.53 13.36 7.97
C SER A 4 15.96 12.92 8.34
N GLU A 5 16.17 11.89 9.16
CA GLU A 5 17.52 11.37 9.41
C GLU A 5 17.96 10.45 8.27
N ARG A 6 18.43 11.13 7.21
CA ARG A 6 19.21 10.62 6.07
C ARG A 6 20.17 9.51 6.52
N SER A 7 19.95 8.28 6.06
CA SER A 7 20.91 7.19 6.16
C SER A 7 21.67 7.09 4.82
N GLU A 8 23.01 7.00 4.87
CA GLU A 8 23.84 6.74 3.68
C GLU A 8 23.41 5.44 2.94
N ASP A 9 22.73 4.53 3.66
CA ASP A 9 22.22 3.26 3.12
C ASP A 9 21.07 3.46 2.12
N ASP A 10 20.37 4.61 2.15
CA ASP A 10 19.26 4.88 1.22
C ASP A 10 19.73 5.18 -0.21
N ILE A 11 21.04 5.23 -0.45
CA ILE A 11 21.65 5.34 -1.79
C ILE A 11 22.12 3.97 -2.32
N ALA A 12 22.32 2.99 -1.43
CA ALA A 12 22.91 1.70 -1.78
C ALA A 12 22.10 0.98 -2.88
N ALA A 13 22.82 0.34 -3.81
CA ALA A 13 22.20 -0.52 -4.81
C ALA A 13 21.56 -1.73 -4.13
N ALA A 14 20.34 -2.10 -4.53
CA ALA A 14 19.74 -3.33 -4.06
C ALA A 14 20.44 -4.54 -4.68
N ALA A 15 20.73 -5.55 -3.86
CA ALA A 15 21.22 -6.82 -4.36
C ALA A 15 20.10 -7.54 -5.13
N ALA A 16 20.45 -8.17 -6.25
CA ALA A 16 19.59 -9.18 -6.87
C ALA A 16 19.60 -10.40 -5.96
N VAL A 17 18.43 -10.83 -5.50
CA VAL A 17 18.30 -11.90 -4.49
C VAL A 17 17.48 -13.06 -5.01
N SER A 18 17.73 -14.25 -4.46
CA SER A 18 16.88 -15.41 -4.67
C SER A 18 15.52 -15.16 -4.00
N LEU A 19 14.47 -15.81 -4.51
CA LEU A 19 13.12 -15.83 -3.92
C LEU A 19 13.09 -16.35 -2.46
N GLU A 20 14.22 -16.80 -1.93
CA GLU A 20 14.37 -17.35 -0.59
C GLU A 20 14.33 -16.27 0.50
N GLU A 21 14.53 -14.99 0.17
CA GLU A 21 14.58 -13.90 1.16
C GLU A 21 13.23 -13.22 1.44
N ILE A 22 12.26 -13.32 0.51
CA ILE A 22 10.88 -12.86 0.72
C ILE A 22 9.97 -14.09 0.59
N PRO A 23 9.37 -14.60 1.68
CA PRO A 23 8.59 -15.83 1.66
C PRO A 23 7.44 -15.78 0.65
N VAL A 24 7.22 -16.88 -0.06
CA VAL A 24 6.01 -17.10 -0.86
C VAL A 24 5.07 -18.00 -0.04
N ILE A 25 3.88 -17.49 0.27
CA ILE A 25 2.88 -18.14 1.11
C ILE A 25 1.67 -18.48 0.26
N ASP A 26 1.21 -19.73 0.30
CA ASP A 26 -0.05 -20.16 -0.32
C ASP A 26 -1.21 -19.93 0.66
N PHE A 27 -2.15 -19.07 0.27
CA PHE A 27 -3.29 -18.69 1.10
C PHE A 27 -4.49 -19.64 0.92
N ALA A 28 -4.48 -20.53 -0.08
CA ALA A 28 -5.60 -21.42 -0.34
C ALA A 28 -6.00 -22.30 0.87
N PRO A 29 -5.05 -22.87 1.66
CA PRO A 29 -5.38 -23.61 2.86
C PRO A 29 -6.01 -22.74 3.95
N PHE A 30 -5.71 -21.44 4.00
CA PHE A 30 -6.41 -20.52 4.88
C PHE A 30 -7.87 -20.38 4.43
N LEU A 31 -8.11 -20.09 3.16
CA LEU A 31 -9.46 -19.84 2.64
C LEU A 31 -10.41 -21.04 2.69
N SER A 32 -9.89 -22.26 2.52
CA SER A 32 -10.72 -23.46 2.28
C SER A 32 -10.41 -24.65 3.19
N GLY A 33 -9.35 -24.56 4.01
CA GLY A 33 -8.92 -25.63 4.89
C GLY A 33 -9.67 -25.68 6.23
N ASP A 34 -9.26 -26.64 7.06
CA ASP A 34 -9.74 -26.76 8.43
C ASP A 34 -9.06 -25.73 9.37
N PRO A 35 -9.48 -25.63 10.64
CA PRO A 35 -8.87 -24.69 11.58
C PRO A 35 -7.35 -24.85 11.77
N GLU A 36 -6.80 -26.04 11.56
CA GLU A 36 -5.36 -26.27 11.72
C GLU A 36 -4.57 -25.80 10.50
N ALA A 37 -5.10 -26.02 9.30
CA ALA A 37 -4.58 -25.43 8.07
C ALA A 37 -4.57 -23.89 8.14
N ARG A 38 -5.65 -23.28 8.63
CA ARG A 38 -5.72 -21.83 8.86
C ARG A 38 -4.62 -21.34 9.82
N ARG A 39 -4.43 -22.01 10.96
CA ARG A 39 -3.36 -21.66 11.93
C ARG A 39 -1.97 -21.81 11.35
N THR A 40 -1.74 -22.84 10.53
CA THR A 40 -0.45 -23.07 9.88
C THR A 40 -0.10 -21.89 8.97
N VAL A 41 -1.01 -21.51 8.07
CA VAL A 41 -0.80 -20.34 7.18
C VAL A 41 -0.64 -19.04 7.99
N ALA A 42 -1.45 -18.85 9.04
CA ALA A 42 -1.34 -17.68 9.91
C ALA A 42 0.03 -17.61 10.62
N SER A 43 0.60 -18.75 11.01
CA SER A 43 1.94 -18.84 11.60
C SER A 43 3.04 -18.50 10.59
N GLU A 44 2.91 -18.92 9.33
CA GLU A 44 3.84 -18.55 8.26
C GLU A 44 3.81 -17.04 7.99
N ILE A 45 2.60 -16.46 7.92
CA ILE A 45 2.40 -15.02 7.77
C ILE A 45 3.02 -14.27 8.96
N ALA A 46 2.73 -14.71 10.20
CA ALA A 46 3.30 -14.08 11.39
C ALA A 46 4.83 -14.07 11.36
N ARG A 47 5.46 -15.18 10.98
CA ARG A 47 6.91 -15.27 10.85
C ARG A 47 7.45 -14.28 9.81
N ALA A 48 6.82 -14.18 8.63
CA ALA A 48 7.22 -13.21 7.61
C ALA A 48 7.06 -11.75 8.08
N CYS A 49 5.96 -11.45 8.78
CA CYS A 49 5.68 -10.14 9.37
C CYS A 49 6.65 -9.76 10.49
N GLU A 50 7.09 -10.73 11.28
CA GLU A 50 8.11 -10.54 12.31
C GLU A 50 9.49 -10.34 11.67
N GLU A 51 9.92 -11.19 10.73
CA GLU A 51 11.29 -11.18 10.21
C GLU A 51 11.57 -9.98 9.29
N ILE A 52 10.75 -9.79 8.24
CA ILE A 52 10.99 -8.79 7.18
C ILE A 52 9.82 -7.83 6.97
N GLY A 53 8.60 -8.18 7.40
CA GLY A 53 7.41 -7.35 7.19
C GLY A 53 6.83 -7.46 5.77
N PHE A 54 7.33 -8.39 4.95
CA PHE A 54 6.98 -8.58 3.54
C PHE A 54 6.83 -10.08 3.21
N PHE A 55 5.89 -10.42 2.34
CA PHE A 55 5.76 -11.75 1.74
C PHE A 55 5.01 -11.68 0.40
N TYR A 56 5.18 -12.69 -0.44
CA TYR A 56 4.30 -12.93 -1.58
C TYR A 56 3.15 -13.83 -1.16
N LEU A 57 1.96 -13.52 -1.65
CA LEU A 57 0.74 -14.28 -1.39
C LEU A 57 0.24 -14.88 -2.69
N THR A 58 0.16 -16.21 -2.74
CA THR A 58 -0.43 -17.01 -3.82
C THR A 58 -1.72 -17.66 -3.32
N GLY A 59 -2.52 -18.28 -4.20
CA GLY A 59 -3.75 -18.96 -3.78
C GLY A 59 -4.78 -18.04 -3.11
N HIS A 60 -4.69 -16.72 -3.35
CA HIS A 60 -5.47 -15.68 -2.67
C HIS A 60 -6.95 -15.60 -3.07
N GLY A 61 -7.40 -16.40 -4.03
CA GLY A 61 -8.81 -16.48 -4.44
C GLY A 61 -9.33 -15.34 -5.34
N VAL A 62 -8.66 -14.18 -5.39
CA VAL A 62 -8.97 -13.11 -6.38
C VAL A 62 -8.81 -13.62 -7.82
N PRO A 63 -9.84 -13.53 -8.69
CA PRO A 63 -9.74 -13.98 -10.07
C PRO A 63 -8.73 -13.16 -10.88
N GLN A 64 -7.89 -13.85 -11.67
CA GLN A 64 -6.88 -13.18 -12.51
C GLN A 64 -7.49 -12.15 -13.47
N ALA A 65 -8.71 -12.39 -13.98
CA ALA A 65 -9.41 -11.44 -14.86
C ALA A 65 -9.69 -10.08 -14.18
N VAL A 66 -9.90 -10.04 -12.86
CA VAL A 66 -10.09 -8.79 -12.11
C VAL A 66 -8.78 -8.01 -12.02
N ILE A 67 -7.67 -8.73 -11.82
CA ILE A 67 -6.31 -8.15 -11.80
C ILE A 67 -5.95 -7.62 -13.19
N ASP A 68 -6.17 -8.41 -14.23
CA ASP A 68 -5.86 -8.04 -15.62
C ASP A 68 -6.67 -6.82 -16.07
N ALA A 69 -7.96 -6.78 -15.71
CA ALA A 69 -8.85 -5.67 -16.05
C ALA A 69 -8.39 -4.34 -15.43
N ILE A 70 -7.95 -4.33 -14.16
CA ILE A 70 -7.47 -3.09 -13.53
C ILE A 70 -6.15 -2.61 -14.14
N PHE A 71 -5.24 -3.53 -14.51
CA PHE A 71 -4.00 -3.17 -15.20
C PHE A 71 -4.27 -2.64 -16.61
N ALA A 72 -5.20 -3.26 -17.35
CA ALA A 72 -5.62 -2.76 -18.67
C ALA A 72 -6.24 -1.37 -18.56
N GLY A 73 -7.13 -1.15 -17.59
CA GLY A 73 -7.69 0.17 -17.30
C GLY A 73 -6.62 1.20 -16.95
N ALA A 74 -5.64 0.83 -16.13
CA ALA A 74 -4.50 1.70 -15.81
C ALA A 74 -3.76 2.12 -17.08
N ALA A 75 -3.33 1.16 -17.89
CA ALA A 75 -2.59 1.40 -19.13
C ALA A 75 -3.37 2.31 -20.08
N ASP A 76 -4.65 2.02 -20.30
CA ASP A 76 -5.52 2.83 -21.15
C ASP A 76 -5.66 4.27 -20.64
N PHE A 77 -5.80 4.46 -19.32
CA PHE A 77 -5.92 5.79 -18.74
C PHE A 77 -4.62 6.58 -18.91
N PHE A 78 -3.48 5.98 -18.54
CA PHE A 78 -2.20 6.66 -18.56
C PHE A 78 -1.70 6.96 -19.98
N ALA A 79 -2.17 6.23 -20.99
CA ALA A 79 -1.89 6.50 -22.40
C ALA A 79 -2.68 7.70 -22.98
N ARG A 80 -3.73 8.21 -22.30
CA ARG A 80 -4.53 9.33 -22.79
C ARG A 80 -3.75 10.66 -22.77
N PRO A 81 -4.12 11.64 -23.63
CA PRO A 81 -3.54 12.97 -23.60
C PRO A 81 -3.62 13.62 -22.21
N ALA A 82 -2.57 14.33 -21.81
CA ALA A 82 -2.49 14.98 -20.49
C ALA A 82 -3.71 15.87 -20.16
N ALA A 83 -4.26 16.56 -21.17
CA ALA A 83 -5.46 17.39 -21.02
C ALA A 83 -6.73 16.58 -20.67
N GLU A 84 -6.82 15.33 -21.11
CA GLU A 84 -7.93 14.44 -20.77
C GLU A 84 -7.73 13.85 -19.37
N ARG A 85 -6.50 13.39 -19.05
CA ARG A 85 -6.15 12.89 -17.71
C ARG A 85 -6.39 13.95 -16.62
N ALA A 86 -6.07 15.22 -16.91
CA ALA A 86 -6.24 16.34 -15.99
C ALA A 86 -7.69 16.59 -15.52
N ARG A 87 -8.70 16.15 -16.28
CA ARG A 87 -10.12 16.29 -15.88
C ARG A 87 -10.45 15.45 -14.64
N ALA A 88 -9.69 14.39 -14.40
CA ALA A 88 -9.84 13.50 -13.26
C ALA A 88 -8.97 13.89 -12.05
N HIS A 89 -8.33 15.07 -12.01
CA HIS A 89 -7.37 15.42 -10.96
C HIS A 89 -7.92 15.27 -9.53
N ALA A 90 -7.11 14.71 -8.64
CA ALA A 90 -7.32 14.93 -7.21
C ALA A 90 -7.02 16.41 -6.87
N THR A 91 -7.70 16.95 -5.85
CA THR A 91 -7.47 18.32 -5.33
C THR A 91 -7.33 18.28 -3.81
N PRO A 92 -6.88 19.37 -3.15
CA PRO A 92 -6.83 19.44 -1.69
C PRO A 92 -8.18 19.16 -1.01
N GLU A 93 -9.29 19.53 -1.67
CA GLU A 93 -10.66 19.28 -1.22
C GLU A 93 -11.22 17.95 -1.71
N TRP A 94 -10.57 17.31 -2.68
CA TRP A 94 -11.05 16.12 -3.37
C TRP A 94 -9.94 15.10 -3.51
N TYR A 95 -9.72 14.32 -2.44
CA TYR A 95 -8.56 13.43 -2.29
C TYR A 95 -8.39 12.39 -3.42
N ARG A 96 -9.51 11.92 -3.96
CA ARG A 96 -9.60 10.83 -4.94
C ARG A 96 -9.47 11.38 -6.37
N GLY A 97 -8.71 10.69 -7.22
CA GLY A 97 -8.46 11.10 -8.61
C GLY A 97 -7.00 10.98 -9.05
N TYR A 98 -6.72 11.51 -10.24
CA TYR A 98 -5.42 11.50 -10.90
C TYR A 98 -4.45 12.53 -10.29
N ILE A 99 -3.19 12.17 -10.19
CA ILE A 99 -2.10 12.97 -9.64
C ILE A 99 -0.93 12.90 -10.61
N PRO A 100 -0.63 14.00 -11.29
CA PRO A 100 0.45 14.03 -12.26
C PRO A 100 1.82 13.89 -11.58
N MET A 101 2.81 13.54 -12.38
CA MET A 101 4.20 13.67 -12.01
C MET A 101 4.55 15.17 -11.92
N PRO A 102 5.30 15.62 -10.90
CA PRO A 102 5.74 17.01 -10.81
C PRO A 102 6.64 17.40 -11.98
N GLU A 103 6.43 18.60 -12.52
CA GLU A 103 7.33 19.23 -13.49
C GLU A 103 8.52 19.86 -12.75
N ARG A 104 9.53 19.06 -12.38
CA ARG A 104 10.73 19.54 -11.67
C ARG A 104 12.01 19.21 -12.42
N GLN A 105 12.89 20.20 -12.56
CA GLN A 105 14.26 20.07 -13.04
C GLN A 105 15.20 20.94 -12.18
N PRO A 106 16.44 20.50 -11.87
CA PRO A 106 16.96 19.15 -12.13
C PRO A 106 16.24 18.10 -11.29
N LEU A 107 16.22 16.86 -11.77
CA LEU A 107 15.80 15.72 -10.96
C LEU A 107 16.72 15.59 -9.75
N SER A 108 16.15 15.20 -8.63
CA SER A 108 16.88 14.85 -7.41
C SER A 108 16.22 13.64 -6.77
N ARG A 109 16.91 13.01 -5.81
CA ARG A 109 16.36 11.89 -5.03
C ARG A 109 14.99 12.15 -4.36
N ASN A 110 14.64 13.42 -4.13
CA ASN A 110 13.34 13.80 -3.55
C ASN A 110 12.27 14.10 -4.62
N THR A 111 12.59 13.92 -5.89
CA THR A 111 11.66 14.15 -6.99
C THR A 111 10.81 12.91 -7.16
N ARG A 112 9.50 13.05 -6.88
CA ARG A 112 8.51 12.02 -7.16
C ARG A 112 8.46 11.77 -8.68
N MET A 113 8.97 10.64 -9.15
CA MET A 113 9.02 10.32 -10.59
C MET A 113 7.99 9.24 -10.94
N PHE A 114 6.73 9.49 -10.60
CA PHE A 114 5.60 8.64 -10.98
C PHE A 114 4.29 9.42 -11.00
N GLU A 115 3.33 8.93 -11.77
CA GLU A 115 1.95 9.37 -11.77
C GLU A 115 1.09 8.41 -10.95
N GLN A 116 -0.01 8.89 -10.37
CA GLN A 116 -0.90 8.07 -9.54
C GLN A 116 -2.36 8.37 -9.81
N TYR A 117 -3.22 7.37 -9.69
CA TYR A 117 -4.67 7.54 -9.64
C TYR A 117 -5.21 6.92 -8.36
N ARG A 118 -5.85 7.71 -7.50
CA ARG A 118 -6.40 7.25 -6.22
C ARG A 118 -7.90 6.96 -6.33
N LEU A 119 -8.31 5.80 -5.84
CA LEU A 119 -9.70 5.37 -5.72
C LEU A 119 -9.95 4.83 -4.30
N GLN A 120 -11.20 4.88 -3.85
CA GLN A 120 -11.64 4.26 -2.60
C GLN A 120 -13.04 3.69 -2.79
N HIS A 121 -13.48 2.81 -1.89
CA HIS A 121 -14.90 2.50 -1.76
C HIS A 121 -15.70 3.77 -1.42
N GLU A 122 -16.88 3.91 -2.03
CA GLU A 122 -17.81 5.02 -1.78
C GLU A 122 -18.78 4.63 -0.66
N TRP A 123 -18.41 4.97 0.56
CA TRP A 123 -19.26 4.79 1.73
C TRP A 123 -20.14 6.02 1.99
N PRO A 124 -21.30 5.86 2.64
CA PRO A 124 -22.02 6.98 3.23
C PRO A 124 -21.12 7.74 4.21
N ALA A 125 -21.36 9.04 4.38
CA ALA A 125 -20.64 9.81 5.38
C ALA A 125 -20.83 9.23 6.79
N ASP A 126 -19.74 9.04 7.51
CA ASP A 126 -19.75 8.52 8.88
C ASP A 126 -20.20 9.62 9.86
N PRO A 127 -21.35 9.46 10.56
CA PRO A 127 -21.81 10.42 11.55
C PRO A 127 -20.80 10.66 12.69
N GLY A 128 -19.93 9.69 12.97
CA GLY A 128 -18.87 9.77 13.97
C GLY A 128 -17.62 10.55 13.53
N ASP A 129 -17.54 10.96 12.25
CA ASP A 129 -16.39 11.69 11.69
C ASP A 129 -16.79 12.75 10.65
N MET A 130 -17.85 13.51 10.93
CA MET A 130 -18.35 14.57 10.05
C MET A 130 -17.35 15.71 9.80
N GLU A 131 -16.38 15.90 10.70
CA GLU A 131 -15.31 16.90 10.57
C GLU A 131 -14.49 16.68 9.29
N HIS A 132 -14.22 15.42 8.95
CA HIS A 132 -13.37 15.04 7.82
C HIS A 132 -14.14 14.62 6.57
N ALA A 133 -15.48 14.56 6.66
CA ALA A 133 -16.36 14.15 5.57
C ALA A 133 -16.13 14.94 4.28
N ARG A 134 -15.83 16.24 4.40
CA ARG A 134 -15.58 17.11 3.25
C ARG A 134 -14.46 16.59 2.34
N ILE A 135 -13.44 15.93 2.88
CA ILE A 135 -12.29 15.45 2.11
C ILE A 135 -12.47 13.96 1.75
N PHE A 136 -12.93 13.15 2.70
CA PHE A 136 -12.91 11.68 2.55
C PHE A 136 -14.19 11.06 2.02
N ASP A 137 -15.33 11.77 2.06
CA ASP A 137 -16.62 11.24 1.62
C ASP A 137 -17.01 11.74 0.22
N GLN A 138 -16.06 12.34 -0.50
CA GLN A 138 -16.26 12.70 -1.90
C GLN A 138 -16.28 11.45 -2.79
N ALA A 139 -17.13 11.44 -3.81
CA ALA A 139 -17.15 10.37 -4.80
C ALA A 139 -15.79 10.22 -5.52
N ASN A 140 -15.52 9.05 -6.09
CA ASN A 140 -14.38 8.90 -6.98
C ASN A 140 -14.55 9.80 -8.20
N ARG A 141 -13.49 10.51 -8.58
CA ARG A 141 -13.45 11.23 -9.85
C ARG A 141 -13.12 10.21 -10.92
N TRP A 142 -14.11 9.70 -11.65
CA TRP A 142 -13.88 8.75 -12.75
C TRP A 142 -13.47 9.47 -14.04
N PRO A 143 -12.66 8.85 -14.92
CA PRO A 143 -12.29 9.47 -16.17
C PRO A 143 -13.46 9.48 -17.17
N GLU A 144 -13.70 10.63 -17.81
CA GLU A 144 -14.77 10.79 -18.80
C GLU A 144 -14.62 9.78 -19.96
N GLY A 145 -15.71 9.09 -20.30
CA GLY A 145 -15.75 8.15 -21.42
C GLY A 145 -15.06 6.79 -21.16
N MET A 146 -14.66 6.49 -19.92
CA MET A 146 -13.99 5.22 -19.56
C MET A 146 -14.83 4.37 -18.61
N ALA A 147 -15.98 3.88 -19.08
CA ALA A 147 -16.87 3.04 -18.28
C ALA A 147 -16.19 1.74 -17.80
N ALA A 148 -15.39 1.10 -18.66
CA ALA A 148 -14.64 -0.11 -18.31
C ALA A 148 -13.57 0.12 -17.24
N PHE A 149 -12.96 1.31 -17.19
CA PHE A 149 -12.02 1.69 -16.11
C PHE A 149 -12.74 1.74 -14.77
N ARG A 150 -13.95 2.32 -14.75
CA ARG A 150 -14.77 2.40 -13.55
C ARG A 150 -15.15 1.00 -13.06
N GLU A 151 -15.68 0.16 -13.94
CA GLU A 151 -16.07 -1.22 -13.62
C GLU A 151 -14.87 -2.01 -13.06
N ALA A 152 -13.73 -1.98 -13.74
CA ALA A 152 -12.51 -2.63 -13.26
C ALA A 152 -12.04 -2.10 -11.89
N GLY A 153 -12.16 -0.79 -11.65
CA GLY A 153 -11.83 -0.16 -10.38
C GLY A 153 -12.75 -0.61 -9.23
N GLU A 154 -14.07 -0.63 -9.46
CA GLU A 154 -15.07 -1.06 -8.48
C GLU A 154 -14.96 -2.55 -8.16
N ASP A 155 -14.73 -3.39 -9.17
CA ASP A 155 -14.52 -4.84 -9.01
C ASP A 155 -13.24 -5.14 -8.24
N TYR A 156 -12.13 -4.46 -8.59
CA TYR A 156 -10.86 -4.65 -7.90
C TYR A 156 -10.92 -4.17 -6.45
N LEU A 157 -11.54 -3.01 -6.18
CA LEU A 157 -11.80 -2.52 -4.82
C LEU A 157 -12.58 -3.56 -4.00
N SER A 158 -13.62 -4.15 -4.58
CA SER A 158 -14.45 -5.16 -3.92
C SER A 158 -13.66 -6.43 -3.60
N ALA A 159 -12.85 -6.91 -4.55
CA ALA A 159 -11.98 -8.06 -4.36
C ALA A 159 -10.91 -7.82 -3.27
N MET A 160 -10.29 -6.65 -3.26
CA MET A 160 -9.29 -6.28 -2.25
C MET A 160 -9.90 -6.11 -0.86
N LEU A 161 -11.12 -5.61 -0.73
CA LEU A 161 -11.82 -5.55 0.55
C LEU A 161 -12.08 -6.95 1.11
N GLY A 162 -12.52 -7.89 0.26
CA GLY A 162 -12.71 -9.29 0.64
C GLY A 162 -11.40 -9.96 1.08
N LEU A 163 -10.36 -9.88 0.25
CA LEU A 163 -9.05 -10.43 0.58
C LEU A 163 -8.44 -9.79 1.83
N GLY A 164 -8.57 -8.47 1.98
CA GLY A 164 -8.08 -7.74 3.14
C GLY A 164 -8.70 -8.20 4.45
N ARG A 165 -10.00 -8.54 4.46
CA ARG A 165 -10.67 -9.11 5.65
C ARG A 165 -10.13 -10.49 6.01
N GLU A 166 -9.90 -11.35 5.04
CA GLU A 166 -9.29 -12.66 5.32
C GLU A 166 -7.84 -12.54 5.79
N LEU A 167 -7.06 -11.61 5.23
CA LEU A 167 -5.71 -11.32 5.73
C LEU A 167 -5.71 -10.79 7.16
N LEU A 168 -6.65 -9.92 7.53
CA LEU A 168 -6.82 -9.47 8.92
C LEU A 168 -7.06 -10.63 9.89
N ARG A 169 -7.90 -11.58 9.52
CA ARG A 169 -8.13 -12.81 10.30
C ARG A 169 -6.86 -13.65 10.43
N ALA A 170 -6.08 -13.77 9.35
CA ALA A 170 -4.79 -14.45 9.38
C ALA A 170 -3.78 -13.75 10.29
N PHE A 171 -3.70 -12.42 10.23
CA PHE A 171 -2.87 -11.62 11.15
C PHE A 171 -3.30 -11.79 12.60
N ALA A 172 -4.61 -11.79 12.88
CA ALA A 172 -5.13 -11.96 14.22
C ALA A 172 -4.72 -13.33 14.80
N LEU A 173 -4.94 -14.42 14.05
CA LEU A 173 -4.50 -15.76 14.43
C LEU A 173 -2.98 -15.84 14.60
N GLY A 174 -2.22 -15.24 13.69
CA GLY A 174 -0.75 -15.19 13.76
C GLY A 174 -0.23 -14.43 14.98
N LEU A 175 -0.98 -13.44 15.45
CA LEU A 175 -0.71 -12.71 16.70
C LEU A 175 -1.15 -13.49 17.95
N GLY A 176 -1.85 -14.62 17.80
CA GLY A 176 -2.42 -15.39 18.91
C GLY A 176 -3.70 -14.78 19.48
N LEU A 177 -4.40 -13.97 18.67
CA LEU A 177 -5.65 -13.32 19.03
C LEU A 177 -6.85 -14.14 18.54
N GLU A 178 -8.04 -13.72 18.95
CA GLU A 178 -9.29 -14.22 18.38
C GLU A 178 -9.35 -13.85 16.88
N GLU A 179 -9.88 -14.73 16.04
CA GLU A 179 -9.80 -14.61 14.59
C GLU A 179 -10.52 -13.36 14.06
N SER A 180 -11.68 -13.03 14.61
CA SER A 180 -12.49 -11.86 14.23
C SER A 180 -12.05 -10.56 14.91
N ARG A 181 -10.88 -10.53 15.59
CA ARG A 181 -10.43 -9.40 16.41
C ARG A 181 -10.45 -8.04 15.72
N PHE A 182 -10.30 -8.00 14.40
CA PHE A 182 -10.26 -6.77 13.60
C PHE A 182 -11.52 -6.53 12.76
N ASP A 183 -12.49 -7.45 12.73
CA ASP A 183 -13.62 -7.41 11.79
C ASP A 183 -14.43 -6.11 11.93
N ASP A 184 -14.73 -5.70 13.17
CA ASP A 184 -15.50 -4.49 13.47
C ASP A 184 -14.77 -3.18 13.11
N TRP A 185 -13.46 -3.23 12.86
CA TRP A 185 -12.64 -2.06 12.53
C TRP A 185 -12.53 -1.81 11.02
N PHE A 186 -13.13 -2.68 10.21
CA PHE A 186 -13.13 -2.59 8.74
C PHE A 186 -14.55 -2.74 8.19
N SER A 187 -15.51 -2.06 8.82
CA SER A 187 -16.91 -2.06 8.39
C SER A 187 -17.11 -1.18 7.16
N GLN A 188 -16.60 0.06 7.20
CA GLN A 188 -16.62 1.04 6.11
C GLN A 188 -15.24 1.68 5.91
N PRO A 189 -14.23 0.86 5.57
CA PRO A 189 -12.86 1.31 5.66
C PRO A 189 -12.55 2.33 4.56
N PRO A 190 -11.83 3.43 4.86
CA PRO A 190 -11.33 4.39 3.87
C PRO A 190 -10.08 3.84 3.17
N SER A 191 -10.05 2.53 2.91
CA SER A 191 -8.93 1.86 2.24
C SER A 191 -8.76 2.42 0.83
N GLN A 192 -7.51 2.66 0.45
CA GLN A 192 -7.17 3.32 -0.81
C GLN A 192 -6.64 2.31 -1.81
N LEU A 193 -7.22 2.31 -3.01
CA LEU A 193 -6.58 1.77 -4.20
C LEU A 193 -5.78 2.87 -4.89
N SER A 194 -4.56 2.57 -5.31
CA SER A 194 -3.77 3.45 -6.19
C SER A 194 -3.34 2.71 -7.44
N LEU A 195 -3.50 3.34 -8.59
CA LEU A 195 -2.92 2.89 -9.85
C LEU A 195 -1.68 3.76 -10.09
N ASN A 196 -0.50 3.17 -10.05
CA ASN A 196 0.75 3.90 -10.18
C ASN A 196 1.39 3.63 -11.54
N TYR A 197 1.80 4.69 -12.22
CA TYR A 197 2.54 4.67 -13.48
C TYR A 197 3.95 5.25 -13.26
N TYR A 198 4.96 4.43 -13.52
CA TYR A 198 6.37 4.75 -13.32
C TYR A 198 7.05 4.85 -14.68
N PRO A 199 7.37 6.07 -15.16
CA PRO A 199 8.19 6.23 -16.35
C PRO A 199 9.58 5.66 -16.14
N VAL A 200 10.25 5.37 -17.25
CA VAL A 200 11.68 5.05 -17.28
C VAL A 200 12.46 6.23 -16.69
N LEU A 201 13.40 5.95 -15.78
CA LEU A 201 14.30 6.98 -15.27
C LEU A 201 15.25 7.40 -16.40
N PRO A 202 15.44 8.72 -16.66
CA PRO A 202 16.39 9.17 -17.68
C PRO A 202 17.81 8.67 -17.39
N ASP A 203 18.59 8.38 -18.43
CA ASP A 203 20.00 7.97 -18.30
C ASP A 203 20.86 8.99 -17.53
N SER A 204 20.43 10.26 -17.52
CA SER A 204 21.07 11.35 -16.78
C SER A 204 20.66 11.44 -15.31
N ALA A 205 19.75 10.60 -14.84
CA ALA A 205 19.35 10.60 -13.43
C ALA A 205 20.47 10.02 -12.56
N ASP A 206 20.78 10.71 -11.47
CA ASP A 206 21.75 10.23 -10.49
C ASP A 206 21.32 8.87 -9.92
N THR A 207 22.28 8.07 -9.46
CA THR A 207 22.03 6.70 -8.96
C THR A 207 21.13 6.65 -7.72
N ASP A 208 21.00 7.77 -7.00
CA ASP A 208 20.15 7.91 -5.82
C ASP A 208 18.71 8.36 -6.16
N VAL A 209 18.42 8.70 -7.43
CA VAL A 209 17.07 9.01 -7.88
C VAL A 209 16.21 7.75 -7.82
N SER A 210 15.06 7.88 -7.17
CA SER A 210 14.06 6.83 -7.08
C SER A 210 12.72 7.34 -7.60
N ASN A 211 11.93 6.46 -8.22
CA ASN A 211 10.58 6.85 -8.60
C ASN A 211 9.72 7.11 -7.36
N MET A 212 9.85 6.25 -6.36
CA MET A 212 9.30 6.42 -5.03
C MET A 212 10.46 6.30 -4.04
N ILE A 213 10.59 7.27 -3.13
CA ILE A 213 11.68 7.26 -2.16
C ILE A 213 11.46 6.22 -1.06
N SER A 214 12.49 5.98 -0.26
CA SER A 214 12.41 5.11 0.92
C SER A 214 11.33 5.61 1.88
N HIS A 215 10.37 4.76 2.21
CA HIS A 215 9.31 5.05 3.17
C HIS A 215 8.76 3.76 3.79
N THR A 216 7.98 3.92 4.85
CA THR A 216 7.05 2.91 5.37
C THR A 216 5.62 3.29 5.00
N ASP A 217 4.74 2.29 4.95
CA ASP A 217 3.30 2.54 4.76
C ASP A 217 2.64 2.88 6.10
N GLU A 218 1.71 3.84 6.10
CA GLU A 218 1.07 4.31 7.34
C GLU A 218 -0.05 3.38 7.83
N GLY A 219 -0.79 2.75 6.91
CA GLY A 219 -1.87 1.82 7.23
C GLY A 219 -1.38 0.52 7.86
N PRO A 220 -2.27 -0.39 8.29
CA PRO A 220 -1.87 -1.67 8.86
C PRO A 220 -1.18 -2.61 7.88
N PHE A 221 -1.60 -2.66 6.62
CA PHE A 221 -0.95 -3.46 5.59
C PHE A 221 -1.34 -2.99 4.19
N THR A 222 -0.54 -3.39 3.21
CA THR A 222 -0.76 -3.10 1.79
C THR A 222 -0.79 -4.41 1.01
N ILE A 223 -1.75 -4.51 0.06
CA ILE A 223 -1.82 -5.58 -0.93
C ILE A 223 -1.38 -4.98 -2.27
N LEU A 224 -0.20 -5.36 -2.75
CA LEU A 224 0.39 -4.81 -3.96
C LEU A 224 0.33 -5.81 -5.10
N ALA A 225 -0.42 -5.47 -6.16
CA ALA A 225 -0.23 -6.11 -7.45
C ALA A 225 0.90 -5.41 -8.20
N GLN A 226 1.86 -6.19 -8.68
CA GLN A 226 2.94 -5.71 -9.55
C GLN A 226 2.66 -6.13 -10.99
N GLY A 227 2.91 -5.23 -11.95
CA GLY A 227 3.01 -5.62 -13.36
C GLY A 227 4.24 -6.49 -13.61
N ALA A 228 4.51 -6.82 -14.88
CA ALA A 228 5.66 -7.67 -15.24
C ALA A 228 7.04 -7.04 -14.95
N ILE A 229 7.08 -5.71 -14.79
CA ILE A 229 8.31 -4.95 -14.59
C ILE A 229 8.58 -4.75 -13.09
N GLY A 230 9.76 -5.21 -12.65
CA GLY A 230 10.24 -5.05 -11.28
C GLY A 230 10.65 -3.62 -10.94
N GLY A 231 11.18 -3.43 -9.74
CA GLY A 231 11.65 -2.13 -9.27
C GLY A 231 11.29 -1.83 -7.82
N LEU A 232 10.40 -2.63 -7.21
CA LEU A 232 10.22 -2.62 -5.77
C LEU A 232 11.49 -3.13 -5.09
N GLU A 233 11.96 -2.38 -4.10
CA GLU A 233 13.09 -2.76 -3.26
C GLU A 233 12.68 -2.64 -1.78
N VAL A 234 13.10 -3.61 -0.98
CA VAL A 234 12.80 -3.71 0.46
C VAL A 234 14.12 -3.62 1.24
N LYS A 235 14.13 -2.88 2.34
CA LYS A 235 15.30 -2.76 3.22
C LYS A 235 15.23 -3.87 4.27
N ARG A 236 16.24 -4.72 4.35
CA ARG A 236 16.33 -5.75 5.39
C ARG A 236 16.69 -5.13 6.74
N ARG A 237 16.51 -5.91 7.81
CA ARG A 237 16.88 -5.54 9.19
C ARG A 237 18.39 -5.26 9.37
N ASP A 238 19.24 -5.89 8.56
CA ASP A 238 20.69 -5.64 8.54
C ASP A 238 21.07 -4.38 7.74
N GLY A 239 20.08 -3.64 7.22
CA GLY A 239 20.26 -2.41 6.45
C GLY A 239 20.41 -2.63 4.94
N ALA A 240 20.58 -3.88 4.48
CA ALA A 240 20.77 -4.18 3.07
C ALA A 240 19.47 -4.03 2.27
N TRP A 241 19.54 -3.47 1.06
CA TRP A 241 18.41 -3.40 0.15
C TRP A 241 18.35 -4.64 -0.74
N ILE A 242 17.15 -5.20 -0.91
CA ILE A 242 16.90 -6.37 -1.75
C ILE A 242 15.78 -6.08 -2.75
N GLN A 243 15.88 -6.69 -3.93
CA GLN A 243 14.85 -6.60 -4.96
C GLN A 243 13.64 -7.48 -4.59
N ALA A 244 12.44 -6.99 -4.85
CA ALA A 244 11.19 -7.75 -4.74
C ALA A 244 10.57 -7.92 -6.15
N PRO A 245 11.08 -8.87 -6.97
CA PRO A 245 10.64 -9.04 -8.34
C PRO A 245 9.17 -9.53 -8.43
N PRO A 246 8.41 -9.15 -9.46
CA PRO A 246 7.05 -9.63 -9.64
C PRO A 246 7.01 -11.16 -9.78
N ILE A 247 6.05 -11.80 -9.10
CA ILE A 247 5.72 -13.21 -9.27
C ILE A 247 4.35 -13.29 -9.94
N PRO A 248 4.22 -13.90 -11.13
CA PRO A 248 2.93 -14.05 -11.80
C PRO A 248 1.90 -14.73 -10.90
N GLY A 249 0.71 -14.12 -10.79
CA GLY A 249 -0.39 -14.63 -9.96
C GLY A 249 -0.19 -14.48 -8.44
N ALA A 250 0.77 -13.67 -8.00
CA ALA A 250 0.96 -13.35 -6.59
C ALA A 250 0.75 -11.86 -6.31
N PHE A 251 0.25 -11.56 -5.11
CA PHE A 251 0.36 -10.22 -4.53
C PHE A 251 1.60 -10.13 -3.66
N THR A 252 2.26 -8.97 -3.65
CA THR A 252 3.21 -8.64 -2.58
C THR A 252 2.43 -8.03 -1.43
N ILE A 253 2.58 -8.56 -0.22
CA ILE A 253 1.97 -8.03 0.99
C ILE A 253 3.06 -7.42 1.85
N ASN A 254 2.80 -6.23 2.39
CA ASN A 254 3.65 -5.65 3.44
C ASN A 254 2.84 -5.11 4.60
N VAL A 255 3.42 -5.23 5.79
CA VAL A 255 2.88 -4.64 7.02
C VAL A 255 3.29 -3.17 7.08
N GLY A 256 2.38 -2.33 7.56
CA GLY A 256 2.64 -0.91 7.79
C GLY A 256 2.56 -0.52 9.27
N ASP A 257 2.70 0.78 9.52
CA ASP A 257 2.94 1.34 10.84
C ASP A 257 1.79 1.03 11.82
N MET A 258 0.53 1.12 11.41
CA MET A 258 -0.61 0.85 12.30
C MET A 258 -0.66 -0.59 12.82
N MET A 259 -0.26 -1.59 12.02
CA MET A 259 -0.21 -2.98 12.46
C MET A 259 1.01 -3.22 13.36
N MET A 260 2.13 -2.56 13.09
CA MET A 260 3.26 -2.52 14.03
C MET A 260 2.81 -1.93 15.37
N TRP A 261 1.98 -0.87 15.38
CA TRP A 261 1.47 -0.29 16.61
C TRP A 261 0.50 -1.23 17.34
N TRP A 262 -0.50 -1.80 16.64
CA TRP A 262 -1.41 -2.79 17.22
C TRP A 262 -0.64 -3.96 17.84
N SER A 263 0.33 -4.51 17.11
CA SER A 263 1.16 -5.62 17.57
C SER A 263 2.23 -5.25 18.59
N ASN A 264 2.26 -3.99 19.04
CA ASN A 264 3.25 -3.43 19.96
C ASN A 264 4.71 -3.69 19.52
N GLY A 265 4.94 -3.66 18.20
CA GLY A 265 6.25 -3.81 17.58
C GLY A 265 6.67 -5.27 17.32
N ARG A 266 5.74 -6.23 17.45
CA ARG A 266 5.99 -7.62 17.09
C ARG A 266 6.06 -7.79 15.57
N PHE A 267 5.07 -7.28 14.85
CA PHE A 267 5.15 -7.18 13.38
C PHE A 267 5.87 -5.90 12.98
N ILE A 268 6.64 -5.95 11.90
CA ILE A 268 7.52 -4.86 11.50
C ILE A 268 7.02 -4.17 10.25
N SER A 269 6.82 -2.86 10.38
CA SER A 269 6.68 -1.95 9.25
C SER A 269 8.06 -1.64 8.70
N ASN A 270 8.33 -2.03 7.46
CA ASN A 270 9.68 -2.02 6.91
C ASN A 270 9.83 -1.05 5.74
N TYR A 271 11.03 -0.47 5.62
CA TYR A 271 11.32 0.51 4.57
C TYR A 271 11.32 -0.15 3.21
N HIS A 272 10.71 0.51 2.25
CA HIS A 272 10.70 0.11 0.86
C HIS A 272 10.75 1.33 -0.06
N ARG A 273 11.21 1.12 -1.31
CA ARG A 273 11.30 2.16 -2.35
C ARG A 273 11.04 1.56 -3.72
N VAL A 274 10.86 2.42 -4.73
CA VAL A 274 10.67 1.98 -6.12
C VAL A 274 11.69 2.64 -7.04
N ARG A 275 12.42 1.82 -7.79
CA ARG A 275 13.35 2.22 -8.84
C ARG A 275 13.13 1.41 -10.10
N ASN A 276 12.46 2.02 -11.08
CA ASN A 276 12.37 1.47 -12.42
C ASN A 276 13.68 1.75 -13.17
N ARG A 277 14.60 0.79 -13.13
CA ARG A 277 15.89 0.83 -13.85
C ARG A 277 15.83 0.13 -15.21
N THR A 278 14.63 -0.24 -15.66
CA THR A 278 14.44 -0.87 -16.97
C THR A 278 14.20 0.18 -18.05
N ASP A 279 14.18 -0.23 -19.31
CA ASP A 279 13.85 0.57 -20.48
C ASP A 279 12.35 0.58 -20.80
N VAL A 280 11.52 -0.01 -19.93
CA VAL A 280 10.07 -0.11 -20.09
C VAL A 280 9.36 0.58 -18.92
N GLU A 281 8.22 1.21 -19.21
CA GLU A 281 7.34 1.74 -18.17
C GLU A 281 6.83 0.65 -17.24
N ARG A 282 6.65 1.00 -15.96
CA ARG A 282 6.17 0.07 -14.93
C ARG A 282 4.80 0.53 -14.42
N PHE A 283 3.92 -0.44 -14.20
CA PHE A 283 2.66 -0.26 -13.50
C PHE A 283 2.63 -1.05 -12.21
N SER A 284 1.96 -0.52 -11.19
CA SER A 284 1.58 -1.30 -10.01
C SER A 284 0.30 -0.78 -9.39
N VAL A 285 -0.41 -1.66 -8.70
CA VAL A 285 -1.72 -1.38 -8.12
C VAL A 285 -1.74 -1.74 -6.63
N PRO A 286 -1.19 -0.87 -5.73
CA PRO A 286 -1.33 -1.07 -4.30
C PRO A 286 -2.74 -0.75 -3.80
N TYR A 287 -3.26 -1.62 -2.95
CA TYR A 287 -4.40 -1.40 -2.08
C TYR A 287 -3.91 -1.25 -0.65
N PHE A 288 -3.99 -0.02 -0.13
CA PHE A 288 -3.64 0.34 1.24
C PHE A 288 -4.87 0.07 2.12
N ALA A 289 -4.82 -1.01 2.90
CA ALA A 289 -5.86 -1.32 3.85
C ALA A 289 -5.77 -0.32 5.00
N ASN A 290 -6.85 0.42 5.25
CA ASN A 290 -6.98 1.34 6.38
C ASN A 290 -8.25 1.02 7.15
N PRO A 291 -8.19 0.96 8.50
CA PRO A 291 -9.38 0.77 9.34
C PRO A 291 -10.32 1.98 9.27
N ASP A 292 -11.55 1.80 9.74
CA ASP A 292 -12.59 2.83 9.80
C ASP A 292 -12.07 4.07 10.53
N ARG A 293 -12.51 5.26 10.08
CA ARG A 293 -11.95 6.55 10.53
C ARG A 293 -12.12 6.81 12.03
N THR A 294 -13.15 6.23 12.63
CA THR A 294 -13.46 6.34 14.07
C THR A 294 -12.59 5.45 14.95
N VAL A 295 -11.87 4.48 14.37
CA VAL A 295 -11.00 3.57 15.12
C VAL A 295 -9.83 4.34 15.72
N THR A 296 -9.48 3.98 16.96
CA THR A 296 -8.24 4.42 17.61
C THR A 296 -7.24 3.27 17.58
N VAL A 297 -6.15 3.46 16.84
CA VAL A 297 -5.04 2.51 16.76
C VAL A 297 -4.14 2.71 17.97
N ALA A 298 -3.94 1.65 18.75
CA ALA A 298 -3.08 1.63 19.93
C ALA A 298 -2.54 0.21 20.13
N PRO A 299 -1.41 0.03 20.85
CA PRO A 299 -0.98 -1.30 21.28
C PRO A 299 -2.11 -2.10 21.89
N LEU A 300 -2.37 -3.28 21.34
CA LEU A 300 -3.46 -4.14 21.78
C LEU A 300 -3.19 -4.61 23.21
N PRO A 301 -4.17 -4.54 24.14
CA PRO A 301 -4.00 -4.98 25.53
C PRO A 301 -3.41 -6.40 25.67
N GLU A 302 -3.77 -7.29 24.74
CA GLU A 302 -3.33 -8.68 24.66
C GLU A 302 -1.82 -8.82 24.34
N LEU A 303 -1.18 -7.76 23.82
CA LEU A 303 0.19 -7.76 23.27
C LEU A 303 1.14 -6.77 23.97
N LEU A 304 0.77 -6.24 25.14
CA LEU A 304 1.52 -5.14 25.79
C LEU A 304 2.88 -5.56 26.36
N GLY A 305 3.08 -6.81 26.78
CA GLY A 305 4.30 -7.19 27.50
C GLY A 305 4.56 -6.28 28.71
N GLU A 306 5.65 -5.52 28.69
CA GLU A 306 6.04 -4.55 29.75
C GLU A 306 5.27 -3.21 29.70
N GLY A 307 4.53 -2.94 28.61
CA GLY A 307 3.74 -1.72 28.44
C GLY A 307 3.63 -1.26 26.98
N PRO A 308 2.79 -0.24 26.72
CA PRO A 308 2.60 0.28 25.36
C PRO A 308 3.84 1.00 24.86
N ARG A 309 4.37 0.58 23.72
CA ARG A 309 5.52 1.23 23.05
C ARG A 309 5.11 2.38 22.13
N TYR A 310 3.83 2.45 21.78
CA TYR A 310 3.28 3.43 20.85
C TYR A 310 2.11 4.18 21.48
N ALA A 311 1.99 5.46 21.16
CA ALA A 311 0.87 6.28 21.60
C ALA A 311 -0.39 5.97 20.76
N PRO A 312 -1.59 6.05 21.37
CA PRO A 312 -2.84 5.88 20.63
C PRO A 312 -3.01 7.00 19.59
N VAL A 313 -3.58 6.66 18.43
CA VAL A 313 -3.92 7.63 17.39
C VAL A 313 -5.27 7.27 16.74
N ARG A 314 -6.15 8.26 16.62
CA ARG A 314 -7.40 8.12 15.86
C ARG A 314 -7.09 8.15 14.37
N VAL A 315 -7.68 7.23 13.62
CA VAL A 315 -7.40 7.05 12.19
C VAL A 315 -7.75 8.31 11.39
N ALA A 316 -8.90 8.92 11.64
CA ALA A 316 -9.30 10.17 11.01
C ALA A 316 -8.22 11.27 11.14
N ASP A 317 -7.72 11.48 12.36
CA ASP A 317 -6.72 12.52 12.66
C ASP A 317 -5.37 12.20 12.00
N HIS A 318 -5.00 10.92 11.99
CA HIS A 318 -3.79 10.44 11.34
C HIS A 318 -3.82 10.70 9.84
N LEU A 319 -4.89 10.27 9.18
CA LEU A 319 -5.10 10.45 7.75
C LEU A 319 -5.18 11.94 7.39
N ALA A 320 -5.96 12.73 8.13
CA ALA A 320 -6.06 14.18 7.92
C ALA A 320 -4.70 14.88 8.02
N ARG A 321 -3.86 14.50 9.00
CA ARG A 321 -2.50 15.02 9.12
C ARG A 321 -1.66 14.67 7.90
N PHE A 322 -1.63 13.40 7.50
CA PHE A 322 -0.88 12.94 6.33
C PHE A 322 -1.30 13.67 5.06
N TYR A 323 -2.60 13.83 4.84
CA TYR A 323 -3.10 14.54 3.66
C TYR A 323 -2.86 16.05 3.71
N SER A 324 -2.89 16.66 4.89
CA SER A 324 -2.51 18.07 5.04
C SER A 324 -1.03 18.31 4.66
N GLN A 325 -0.16 17.32 4.87
CA GLN A 325 1.24 17.39 4.45
C GLN A 325 1.37 17.24 2.93
N LEU A 326 0.61 16.30 2.34
CA LEU A 326 0.52 16.14 0.88
C LEU A 326 0.01 17.40 0.17
N SER A 327 -0.95 18.13 0.76
CA SER A 327 -1.53 19.33 0.16
C SER A 327 -0.69 20.59 0.38
N LYS A 328 0.00 20.72 1.52
CA LYS A 328 0.89 21.85 1.80
C LYS A 328 2.20 21.79 1.04
N ASN A 329 2.63 20.59 0.67
CA ASN A 329 3.87 20.41 -0.07
C ASN A 329 3.82 19.13 -0.91
N PRO A 330 3.16 19.14 -2.09
CA PRO A 330 3.15 17.98 -3.00
C PRO A 330 4.57 17.56 -3.43
N HIS A 331 5.58 18.38 -3.12
CA HIS A 331 6.99 18.19 -3.43
C HIS A 331 7.86 17.75 -2.23
N GLU A 332 7.34 17.71 -1.00
CA GLU A 332 8.12 17.35 0.22
C GLU A 332 7.43 16.35 1.15
N ALA A 333 6.27 15.79 0.77
CA ALA A 333 5.44 14.94 1.64
C ALA A 333 6.11 13.65 2.16
N TYR A 334 7.36 13.38 1.74
CA TYR A 334 8.15 12.23 2.17
C TYR A 334 9.45 12.62 2.90
N ASN A 335 9.65 13.89 3.26
CA ASN A 335 10.80 14.35 4.06
C ASN A 335 10.66 14.07 5.56
#